data_AF-A0A1Y3SR33-F1
#
_entry.id   AF-A0A1Y3SR33-F1
#
_cell.length_a   1.000
_cell.length_b   1.000
_cell.length_c   1.000
_cell.angle_alpha   90.00
_cell.angle_beta   90.00
_cell.angle_gamma   90.00
#
_symmetry.space_group_name_H-M   'P 1'
#
loop_
_entity.id
_entity.type
_entity.pdbx_description
1 polymer ?
#
loop_
_entity_poly.entity_id
_entity_poly.type
_entity_poly.pdbx_seq_one_letter_code
_entity_poly.pdbx_strand_id
1 'polypeptide(L)'
;MRYLLQNCFSNELTARQQYIEKSIHLWCFPQTSIAGFEQLVSIPSTSLDVFFIVGHNIAVSLYLRSNNISEKTIVAITCGGTIDFSWCKSLNKDIYFPKQNSYGYANLLKGNMFGFKFDLTESEILLYNTRKNPNFYDRLDTCFTKI
;
A
#
# COMPACT_ATOMS: atom_id res chain seq x y z
N MET A 1 -8.60 -7.45 -4.59
CA MET A 1 -7.52 -6.51 -4.21
C MET A 1 -6.67 -6.18 -5.43
N ARG A 2 -6.38 -4.89 -5.61
CA ARG A 2 -5.35 -4.42 -6.54
C ARG A 2 -4.20 -3.79 -5.76
N TYR A 3 -2.99 -3.97 -6.25
CA TYR A 3 -1.78 -3.43 -5.65
C TYR A 3 -0.90 -2.83 -6.75
N LEU A 4 -0.61 -1.54 -6.66
CA LEU A 4 0.27 -0.83 -7.57
C LEU A 4 1.61 -0.53 -6.91
N LEU A 5 2.69 -0.76 -7.65
CA LEU A 5 4.06 -0.48 -7.26
C LEU A 5 4.70 0.42 -8.31
N GLN A 6 5.15 1.61 -7.94
CA GLN A 6 5.80 2.51 -8.89
C GLN A 6 7.02 1.83 -9.55
N ASN A 7 7.20 2.04 -10.85
CA ASN A 7 8.22 1.31 -11.65
C ASN A 7 9.67 1.48 -11.15
N CYS A 8 10.00 2.55 -10.41
CA CYS A 8 11.32 2.69 -9.79
C CYS A 8 11.60 1.64 -8.69
N PHE A 9 10.56 0.95 -8.22
CA PHE A 9 10.62 -0.17 -7.28
C PHE A 9 10.35 -1.52 -7.95
N SER A 10 10.38 -1.64 -9.29
CA SER A 10 10.07 -2.91 -9.99
C SER A 10 10.97 -4.08 -9.58
N ASN A 11 12.19 -3.81 -9.10
CA ASN A 11 13.09 -4.82 -8.54
C ASN A 11 12.53 -5.50 -7.28
N GLU A 12 11.56 -4.88 -6.60
CA GLU A 12 10.90 -5.43 -5.41
C GLU A 12 9.66 -6.28 -5.72
N LEU A 13 9.17 -6.30 -6.96
CA LEU A 13 7.84 -6.84 -7.31
C LEU A 13 7.60 -8.27 -6.78
N THR A 14 8.55 -9.17 -7.01
CA THR A 14 8.47 -10.56 -6.52
C THR A 14 8.44 -10.63 -4.99
N ALA A 15 9.21 -9.76 -4.31
CA ALA A 15 9.23 -9.71 -2.86
C ALA A 15 7.95 -9.10 -2.28
N ARG A 16 7.36 -8.11 -2.96
CA ARG A 16 6.04 -7.54 -2.62
C ARG A 16 4.94 -8.57 -2.77
N GLN A 17 4.95 -9.38 -3.83
CA GLN A 17 3.99 -10.49 -4.02
C GLN A 17 4.07 -11.49 -2.85
N GLN A 18 5.28 -11.91 -2.46
CA GLN A 18 5.48 -12.79 -1.29
C GLN A 18 5.04 -12.15 0.03
N TYR A 19 5.25 -10.85 0.19
CA TYR A 19 4.78 -10.12 1.36
C TYR A 19 3.26 -10.12 1.46
N ILE A 20 2.55 -9.86 0.35
CA ILE A 20 1.08 -9.88 0.30
C ILE A 20 0.56 -11.26 0.68
N GLU A 21 1.12 -12.32 0.10
CA GLU A 21 0.74 -13.69 0.42
C GLU A 21 0.90 -13.98 1.92
N LYS A 22 2.04 -13.61 2.51
CA LYS A 22 2.32 -13.89 3.93
C LYS A 22 1.58 -13.01 4.93
N SER A 23 1.21 -11.79 4.53
CA SER A 23 0.58 -10.80 5.43
C SER A 23 -0.93 -10.77 5.29
N ILE A 24 -1.46 -10.88 4.07
CA ILE A 24 -2.88 -10.74 3.74
C ILE A 24 -3.52 -12.10 3.41
N HIS A 25 -2.72 -13.17 3.24
CA HIS A 25 -3.18 -14.51 2.85
C HIS A 25 -3.90 -14.52 1.50
N LEU A 26 -3.48 -13.64 0.59
CA LEU A 26 -4.00 -13.56 -0.78
C LEU A 26 -2.90 -13.85 -1.79
N TRP A 27 -3.18 -14.79 -2.69
CA TRP A 27 -2.36 -14.98 -3.87
C TRP A 27 -2.62 -13.86 -4.86
N CYS A 28 -1.56 -13.20 -5.31
CA CYS A 28 -1.62 -12.17 -6.36
C CYS A 28 -0.70 -12.54 -7.51
N PHE A 29 -1.00 -12.03 -8.71
CA PHE A 29 -0.17 -12.23 -9.90
C PHE A 29 0.02 -10.91 -10.66
N PRO A 30 1.13 -10.75 -11.40
CA PRO A 30 1.39 -9.56 -12.19
C PRO A 30 0.37 -9.39 -13.31
N GLN A 31 -0.02 -8.14 -13.56
CA GLN A 31 -0.75 -7.71 -14.74
C GLN A 31 0.00 -6.60 -15.47
N THR A 32 -0.53 -6.21 -16.62
CA THR A 32 0.01 -5.11 -17.43
C THR A 32 0.20 -3.86 -16.58
N SER A 33 1.40 -3.30 -16.61
CA SER A 33 1.74 -2.06 -15.90
C SER A 33 0.87 -0.90 -16.42
N ILE A 34 0.47 -0.02 -15.52
CA ILE A 34 -0.45 1.09 -15.81
C ILE A 34 0.10 2.40 -15.24
N ALA A 35 0.14 3.44 -16.08
CA ALA A 35 0.53 4.81 -15.68
C ALA A 35 1.84 4.91 -14.87
N GLY A 36 2.85 4.10 -15.21
CA GLY A 36 4.14 4.09 -14.50
C GLY A 36 4.16 3.26 -13.22
N PHE A 37 3.19 2.36 -13.03
CA PHE A 37 3.13 1.39 -11.95
C PHE A 37 3.03 -0.04 -12.46
N GLU A 38 3.79 -0.94 -11.87
CA GLU A 38 3.55 -2.37 -11.94
C GLU A 38 2.27 -2.71 -11.18
N GLN A 39 1.49 -3.65 -11.71
CA GLN A 39 0.21 -4.03 -11.11
C GLN A 39 0.24 -5.49 -10.66
N LEU A 40 -0.22 -5.74 -9.44
CA LEU A 40 -0.57 -7.06 -8.91
C LEU A 40 -2.08 -7.12 -8.65
N VAL A 41 -2.71 -8.23 -9.02
CA VAL A 41 -4.15 -8.48 -8.78
C VAL A 41 -4.33 -9.80 -8.04
N SER A 42 -5.21 -9.81 -7.04
CA SER A 42 -5.54 -11.02 -6.27
C SER A 42 -6.38 -12.03 -7.07
N ILE A 43 -6.36 -13.29 -6.63
CA ILE A 43 -7.31 -14.32 -7.07
C ILE A 43 -8.18 -14.74 -5.87
N PRO A 44 -9.53 -14.62 -5.95
CA PRO A 44 -10.27 -13.86 -6.95
C PRO A 44 -9.96 -12.35 -6.87
N SER A 45 -10.19 -11.61 -7.95
CA SER A 45 -9.93 -10.16 -8.01
C SER A 45 -10.79 -9.36 -7.03
N THR A 46 -11.93 -9.93 -6.63
CA THR A 46 -12.89 -9.37 -5.67
C THR A 46 -12.69 -9.87 -4.23
N SER A 47 -11.62 -10.61 -3.94
CA SER A 47 -11.41 -11.22 -2.60
C SER A 47 -11.34 -10.21 -1.45
N LEU A 48 -10.94 -8.97 -1.75
CA LEU A 48 -10.79 -7.89 -0.79
C LEU A 48 -10.93 -6.55 -1.51
N ASP A 49 -11.85 -5.71 -1.03
CA ASP A 49 -12.19 -4.40 -1.60
C ASP A 49 -11.21 -3.30 -1.17
N VAL A 50 -9.93 -3.52 -1.53
CA VAL A 50 -8.80 -2.69 -1.13
C VAL A 50 -7.87 -2.46 -2.31
N PHE A 51 -7.49 -1.21 -2.49
CA PHE A 51 -6.51 -0.74 -3.46
C PHE A 51 -5.24 -0.27 -2.75
N PHE A 52 -4.14 -1.00 -2.92
CA PHE A 52 -2.82 -0.56 -2.48
C PHE A 52 -2.12 0.23 -3.57
N ILE A 53 -1.44 1.31 -3.20
CA ILE A 53 -0.53 2.04 -4.10
C ILE A 53 0.74 2.43 -3.35
N VAL A 54 1.89 2.06 -3.90
CA VAL A 54 3.21 2.28 -3.29
C VAL A 54 4.07 3.10 -4.23
N GLY A 55 4.62 4.21 -3.73
CA GLY A 55 5.45 5.07 -4.55
C GLY A 55 5.86 6.37 -3.87
N HIS A 56 6.64 7.18 -4.58
CA HIS A 56 6.92 8.56 -4.21
C HIS A 56 5.63 9.40 -4.25
N ASN A 57 5.53 10.34 -3.32
CA ASN A 57 4.31 11.09 -3.05
C ASN A 57 3.75 11.83 -4.26
N ILE A 58 4.60 12.43 -5.11
CA ILE A 58 4.17 13.09 -6.36
C ILE A 58 3.49 12.10 -7.30
N ALA A 59 4.10 10.94 -7.53
CA ALA A 59 3.54 9.92 -8.43
C ALA A 59 2.21 9.36 -7.88
N VAL A 60 2.16 9.07 -6.58
CA VAL A 60 0.94 8.58 -5.92
C VAL A 60 -0.16 9.63 -5.96
N SER A 61 0.14 10.89 -5.64
CA SER A 61 -0.83 11.98 -5.69
C SER A 61 -1.38 12.21 -7.10
N LEU A 62 -0.53 12.17 -8.12
CA LEU A 62 -0.97 12.30 -9.51
C LEU A 62 -1.88 11.13 -9.92
N TYR A 63 -1.50 9.90 -9.55
CA TYR A 63 -2.32 8.73 -9.84
C TYR A 63 -3.71 8.83 -9.20
N LEU A 64 -3.77 9.15 -7.90
CA LEU A 64 -5.02 9.22 -7.14
C LEU A 64 -5.96 10.34 -7.63
N ARG A 65 -5.44 11.42 -8.22
CA ARG A 65 -6.26 12.52 -8.79
C ARG A 65 -6.79 12.21 -10.18
N SER A 66 -6.00 11.50 -10.98
CA SER A 66 -6.27 11.32 -12.41
C SER A 66 -7.03 10.04 -12.74
N ASN A 67 -7.20 9.13 -11.78
CA ASN A 67 -7.79 7.81 -12.02
C ASN A 67 -9.00 7.57 -11.12
N ASN A 68 -10.03 6.95 -11.69
CA ASN A 68 -11.14 6.43 -10.90
C ASN A 68 -10.73 5.11 -10.25
N ILE A 69 -10.81 5.04 -8.93
CA ILE A 69 -10.48 3.84 -8.15
C ILE A 69 -11.79 3.20 -7.74
N SER A 70 -12.02 1.96 -8.14
CA SER A 70 -13.26 1.24 -7.85
C SER A 70 -13.39 0.86 -6.37
N GLU A 71 -12.27 0.55 -5.72
CA GLU A 71 -12.27 0.03 -4.36
C GLU A 71 -12.66 1.11 -3.35
N LYS A 72 -13.41 0.71 -2.31
CA LYS A 72 -13.83 1.60 -1.22
C LYS A 72 -12.65 2.00 -0.33
N THR A 73 -11.70 1.09 -0.12
CA THR A 73 -10.53 1.31 0.73
C THR A 73 -9.27 1.52 -0.10
N ILE A 74 -8.51 2.57 0.21
CA ILE A 74 -7.20 2.85 -0.38
C ILE A 74 -6.14 2.79 0.71
N VAL A 75 -5.05 2.06 0.46
CA VAL A 75 -3.84 2.09 1.28
C VAL A 75 -2.72 2.71 0.44
N ALA A 76 -2.39 3.97 0.71
CA ALA A 76 -1.38 4.73 0.00
C ALA A 76 -0.06 4.70 0.79
N ILE A 77 0.84 3.78 0.42
CA ILE A 77 2.16 3.65 1.02
C ILE A 77 3.09 4.68 0.38
N THR A 78 3.03 5.89 0.93
CA THR A 78 3.80 7.04 0.48
C THR A 78 4.00 8.04 1.62
N CYS A 79 4.97 8.94 1.48
CA CYS A 79 5.18 10.04 2.42
C CYS A 79 4.15 11.15 2.19
N GLY A 80 3.70 11.82 3.26
CA GLY A 80 2.99 13.11 3.15
C GLY A 80 3.98 14.19 2.73
N GLY A 81 5.00 14.44 3.56
CA GLY A 81 6.15 15.29 3.26
C GLY A 81 5.77 16.61 2.57
N THR A 82 6.09 16.69 1.27
CA THR A 82 5.87 17.87 0.41
C THR A 82 4.46 17.99 -0.17
N ILE A 83 3.57 17.03 0.07
CA ILE A 83 2.22 16.98 -0.47
C ILE A 83 1.21 16.89 0.67
N ASP A 84 0.29 17.84 0.71
CA ASP A 84 -0.89 17.73 1.54
C ASP A 84 -1.91 16.80 0.87
N PHE A 85 -2.24 15.68 1.53
CA PHE A 85 -3.25 14.72 1.10
C PHE A 85 -4.64 15.00 1.70
N SER A 86 -4.87 16.16 2.34
CA SER A 86 -6.18 16.54 2.88
C SER A 86 -7.31 16.52 1.85
N TRP A 87 -7.01 16.80 0.58
CA TRP A 87 -7.95 16.72 -0.54
C TRP A 87 -8.49 15.30 -0.74
N CYS A 88 -7.80 14.25 -0.30
CA CYS A 88 -8.29 12.89 -0.39
C CYS A 88 -9.61 12.67 0.37
N LYS A 89 -9.94 13.52 1.35
CA LYS A 89 -11.24 13.48 2.05
C LYS A 89 -12.43 13.69 1.12
N SER A 90 -12.24 14.35 -0.03
CA SER A 90 -13.31 14.53 -1.02
C SER A 90 -13.54 13.29 -1.89
N LEU A 91 -12.71 12.25 -1.80
CA LEU A 91 -12.84 11.05 -2.62
C LEU A 91 -13.95 10.10 -2.14
N ASN A 92 -14.55 10.35 -0.96
CA ASN A 92 -15.56 9.49 -0.33
C ASN A 92 -15.10 8.02 -0.23
N LYS A 93 -13.87 7.82 0.26
CA LYS A 93 -13.19 6.53 0.41
C LYS A 93 -12.53 6.43 1.79
N ASP A 94 -12.32 5.22 2.26
CA ASP A 94 -11.51 4.97 3.45
C ASP A 94 -10.03 4.96 3.05
N ILE A 95 -9.27 5.99 3.43
CA ILE A 95 -7.90 6.17 2.94
C ILE A 95 -6.91 6.07 4.10
N TYR A 96 -5.93 5.19 3.94
CA TYR A 96 -4.91 4.88 4.93
C TYR A 96 -3.53 5.24 4.40
N PHE A 97 -2.74 5.89 5.25
CA PHE A 97 -1.33 6.19 5.02
C PHE A 97 -0.47 5.47 6.05
N PRO A 98 0.78 5.12 5.70
CA PRO A 98 1.72 4.60 6.69
C PRO A 98 1.92 5.62 7.81
N LYS A 99 2.25 5.15 9.01
CA LYS A 99 2.65 6.03 10.12
C LYS A 99 3.83 6.90 9.67
N GLN A 100 3.73 8.19 9.95
CA GLN A 100 4.71 9.19 9.52
C GLN A 100 5.29 9.92 10.72
N ASN A 101 6.53 10.40 10.59
CA ASN A 101 7.12 11.28 11.59
C ASN A 101 6.51 12.69 11.54
N SER A 102 6.98 13.60 12.41
CA SER A 102 6.50 15.00 12.48
C SER A 102 6.69 15.81 11.19
N TYR A 103 7.53 15.34 10.26
CA TYR A 103 7.76 15.96 8.95
C TYR A 103 6.95 15.29 7.83
N GLY A 104 6.07 14.34 8.16
CA GLY A 104 5.27 13.62 7.17
C GLY A 104 6.06 12.60 6.35
N TYR A 105 7.21 12.11 6.85
CA TYR A 105 7.96 11.04 6.19
C TYR A 105 7.62 9.68 6.80
N ALA A 106 7.35 8.71 5.93
CA ALA A 106 7.26 7.30 6.28
C ALA A 106 8.66 6.69 6.19
N ASN A 107 9.32 6.53 7.35
CA ASN A 107 10.66 5.99 7.39
C ASN A 107 10.66 4.52 6.95
N LEU A 108 11.64 4.16 6.11
CA LEU A 108 11.89 2.79 5.72
C LEU A 108 12.82 2.11 6.73
N LEU A 109 12.46 0.88 7.09
CA LEU A 109 13.20 -0.02 7.95
C LEU A 109 13.84 -1.10 7.09
N LYS A 110 15.10 -1.43 7.41
CA LYS A 110 15.88 -2.42 6.66
C LYS A 110 15.19 -3.77 6.68
N GLY A 111 14.63 -4.19 5.54
CA GLY A 111 13.77 -5.36 5.46
C GLY A 111 14.47 -6.66 5.81
N ASN A 112 15.78 -6.75 5.53
CA ASN A 112 16.59 -7.93 5.84
C ASN A 112 16.63 -8.25 7.34
N MET A 113 16.51 -7.25 8.23
CA MET A 113 16.43 -7.45 9.67
C MET A 113 15.14 -8.15 10.10
N PHE A 114 14.12 -8.13 9.24
CA PHE A 114 12.80 -8.71 9.47
C PHE A 114 12.50 -9.89 8.51
N GLY A 115 13.50 -10.34 7.76
CA GLY A 115 13.36 -11.47 6.82
C GLY A 115 12.71 -11.11 5.47
N PHE A 116 12.67 -9.84 5.09
CA PHE A 116 12.16 -9.37 3.80
C PHE A 116 13.29 -8.97 2.84
N LYS A 117 12.99 -9.05 1.53
CA LYS A 117 13.93 -8.72 0.44
C LYS A 117 13.77 -7.29 -0.10
N PHE A 118 13.09 -6.43 0.65
CA PHE A 118 12.87 -5.01 0.35
C PHE A 118 12.63 -4.27 1.66
N ASP A 119 12.87 -2.96 1.67
CA ASP A 119 12.68 -2.14 2.87
C ASP A 119 11.21 -1.74 3.03
N LEU A 120 10.73 -1.76 4.29
CA LEU A 120 9.32 -1.59 4.62
C LEU A 120 9.11 -0.40 5.54
N THR A 121 7.92 0.18 5.51
CA THR A 121 7.46 1.11 6.55
C THR A 121 7.13 0.38 7.85
N GLU A 122 7.10 1.10 8.96
CA GLU A 122 6.61 0.58 10.24
C GLU A 122 5.20 -0.04 10.10
N SER A 123 4.30 0.62 9.37
CA SER A 123 2.94 0.15 9.14
C SER A 123 2.86 -1.19 8.43
N GLU A 124 3.75 -1.44 7.47
CA GLU A 124 3.81 -2.74 6.79
C GLU A 124 4.33 -3.84 7.73
N ILE A 125 5.32 -3.54 8.57
CA ILE A 125 5.79 -4.50 9.59
C ILE A 125 4.66 -4.83 10.58
N LEU A 126 3.91 -3.82 11.04
CA LEU A 126 2.76 -4.01 11.92
C LEU A 126 1.66 -4.83 11.23
N LEU A 127 1.37 -4.56 9.96
CA LEU A 127 0.39 -5.32 9.19
C LEU A 127 0.79 -6.79 9.09
N TYR A 128 2.07 -7.08 8.85
CA TYR A 128 2.59 -8.44 8.84
C TYR A 128 2.51 -9.11 10.23
N ASN A 129 2.81 -8.39 11.30
CA ASN A 129 2.77 -8.94 12.66
C ASN A 129 1.34 -9.22 13.15
N THR A 130 0.36 -8.50 12.62
CA THR A 130 -1.07 -8.70 12.92
C THR A 130 -1.75 -9.73 12.02
N ARG A 131 -1.02 -10.44 11.14
CA ARG A 131 -1.55 -11.43 10.18
C ARG A 131 -2.41 -12.56 10.75
N LYS A 132 -2.40 -12.77 12.06
CA LYS A 132 -3.23 -13.76 12.77
C LYS A 132 -4.63 -13.23 13.10
N ASN A 133 -4.83 -11.91 13.10
CA ASN A 133 -6.17 -11.33 13.24
C ASN A 133 -6.94 -11.53 11.91
N PRO A 134 -8.07 -12.24 11.91
CA PRO A 134 -8.83 -12.51 10.68
C PRO A 134 -9.52 -11.26 10.12
N ASN A 135 -9.77 -10.23 10.94
CA ASN A 135 -10.37 -9.00 10.46
C ASN A 135 -9.31 -8.08 9.85
N PHE A 136 -9.26 -8.04 8.52
CA PHE A 136 -8.31 -7.20 7.77
C PHE A 136 -8.49 -5.70 8.03
N TYR A 137 -9.72 -5.22 8.19
CA TYR A 137 -9.99 -3.79 8.35
C TYR A 137 -9.58 -3.28 9.74
N ASP A 138 -9.84 -4.06 10.80
CA ASP A 138 -9.33 -3.75 12.15
C ASP A 138 -7.80 -3.65 12.18
N ARG A 139 -7.13 -4.48 11.36
CA ARG A 139 -5.68 -4.42 11.22
C ARG A 139 -5.23 -3.13 10.54
N LEU A 140 -5.95 -2.66 9.51
CA LEU A 140 -5.64 -1.37 8.89
C LEU A 140 -5.78 -0.22 9.89
N ASP A 141 -6.88 -0.19 10.65
CA ASP A 141 -7.12 0.84 11.67
C ASP A 141 -6.03 0.88 12.75
N THR A 142 -5.41 -0.26 13.05
CA THR A 142 -4.33 -0.36 14.03
C THR A 142 -2.94 -0.04 13.44
N CYS A 143 -2.69 -0.45 12.19
CA CYS A 143 -1.36 -0.41 11.60
C CYS A 143 -1.07 0.87 10.83
N PHE A 144 -2.10 1.56 10.35
CA PHE A 144 -2.01 2.74 9.48
C PHE A 144 -2.76 3.93 10.08
N THR A 145 -2.49 5.12 9.54
CA THR A 145 -3.23 6.34 9.86
C THR A 145 -4.32 6.56 8.84
N LYS A 146 -5.58 6.61 9.29
CA LYS A 146 -6.74 6.94 8.46
C LYS A 146 -6.95 8.46 8.38
N ILE A 147 -7.35 8.98 7.21
CA ILE A 147 -7.67 10.41 7.01
C ILE A 147 -9.10 10.65 6.55
#